data_AF-A0A357NFL1-F1
#
_entry.id   AF-A0A357NFL1-F1
#
_cell.length_a   1.000
_cell.length_b   1.000
_cell.length_c   1.000
_cell.angle_alpha   90.00
_cell.angle_beta   90.00
_cell.angle_gamma   90.00
#
_symmetry.space_group_name_H-M   'P 1'
#
loop_
_entity.id
_entity.type
_entity.pdbx_description
1 polymer ?
#
loop_
_entity_poly.entity_id
_entity_poly.type
_entity_poly.pdbx_seq_one_letter_code
_entity_poly.pdbx_strand_id
1 'polypeptide(L)'
;MKTRFQQAIPSHDPCQEQKIEIGIAVTEREKQEIFRLRYRIYVEEMGRQPVAADHSRKLLADEIDRWAFLLYAKSGSELIATMRVNVG
;
A
#
# COMPACT_ATOMS: atom_id res chain seq x y z
N MET A 1 -13.10 -11.35 49.66
CA MET A 1 -13.95 -10.26 49.15
C MET A 1 -13.51 -9.96 47.72
N LYS A 2 -14.46 -10.03 46.78
CA LYS A 2 -14.52 -9.60 45.36
C LYS A 2 -13.27 -8.94 44.74
N THR A 3 -12.64 -9.54 43.73
CA THR A 3 -12.80 -9.36 42.26
C THR A 3 -12.09 -8.13 41.65
N ARG A 4 -11.19 -8.37 40.67
CA ARG A 4 -11.25 -7.90 39.25
C ARG A 4 -9.88 -7.52 38.64
N PHE A 5 -9.54 -8.29 37.60
CA PHE A 5 -8.92 -7.94 36.31
C PHE A 5 -7.82 -6.86 36.28
N GLN A 6 -6.59 -7.30 36.01
CA GLN A 6 -5.77 -6.60 35.02
C GLN A 6 -5.67 -7.49 33.79
N GLN A 7 -6.21 -6.96 32.69
CA GLN A 7 -6.21 -7.54 31.37
C GLN A 7 -4.77 -7.78 30.93
N ALA A 8 -4.53 -8.91 30.28
CA ALA A 8 -3.28 -9.18 29.59
C ALA A 8 -2.99 -8.01 28.63
N ILE A 9 -1.86 -7.35 28.84
CA ILE A 9 -1.25 -6.48 27.84
C ILE A 9 -1.06 -7.38 26.60
N PRO A 10 -1.62 -7.06 25.43
CA PRO A 10 -1.27 -7.79 24.23
C PRO A 10 0.23 -7.58 24.04
N SER A 11 1.00 -8.64 24.25
CA SER A 11 2.41 -8.66 23.92
C SER A 11 2.51 -8.43 22.42
N HIS A 12 2.81 -7.19 22.03
CA HIS A 12 3.25 -6.92 20.68
C HIS A 12 4.64 -7.54 20.60
N ASP A 13 4.69 -8.78 20.11
CA ASP A 13 5.93 -9.44 19.79
C ASP A 13 6.52 -8.70 18.59
N PRO A 14 7.65 -7.99 18.73
CA PRO A 14 8.26 -7.24 17.63
C PRO A 14 8.78 -8.17 16.52
N CYS A 15 8.74 -9.50 16.72
CA CYS A 15 9.33 -10.50 15.85
C CYS A 15 8.29 -11.48 15.28
N GLN A 16 7.02 -11.09 15.13
CA GLN A 16 6.11 -11.87 14.27
C GLN A 16 6.54 -11.68 12.81
N GLU A 17 7.13 -12.73 12.23
CA GLU A 17 7.27 -12.85 10.77
C GLU A 17 5.90 -12.69 10.12
N GLN A 18 5.63 -11.49 9.61
CA GLN A 18 4.41 -11.23 8.86
C GLN A 18 4.61 -11.70 7.44
N LYS A 19 3.80 -12.68 7.03
CA LYS A 19 3.80 -13.22 5.67
C LYS A 19 3.57 -12.09 4.67
N ILE A 20 4.53 -11.87 3.79
CA ILE A 20 4.40 -10.94 2.67
C ILE A 20 3.84 -11.69 1.47
N GLU A 21 2.73 -11.19 0.93
CA GLU A 21 2.10 -11.72 -0.28
C GLU A 21 2.35 -10.77 -1.44
N ILE A 22 2.93 -11.28 -2.53
CA ILE A 22 3.20 -10.52 -3.75
C ILE A 22 2.19 -10.93 -4.82
N GLY A 23 1.62 -9.95 -5.52
CA GLY A 23 0.68 -10.18 -6.61
C GLY A 23 0.77 -9.12 -7.71
N ILE A 24 0.07 -9.37 -8.82
CA ILE A 24 -0.13 -8.42 -9.92
C ILE A 24 -1.56 -7.87 -9.76
N ALA A 25 -1.72 -6.55 -9.74
CA ALA A 25 -3.04 -5.92 -9.75
C ALA A 25 -3.72 -6.11 -11.11
N VAL A 26 -4.89 -6.73 -11.12
CA VAL A 26 -5.65 -7.02 -12.34
C VAL A 26 -6.91 -6.16 -12.39
N THR A 27 -7.57 -5.99 -11.24
CA THR A 27 -8.82 -5.24 -11.15
C THR A 27 -8.58 -3.75 -10.99
N GLU A 28 -9.53 -2.94 -11.45
CA GLU A 28 -9.47 -1.47 -11.27
C GLU A 28 -9.42 -1.06 -9.80
N ARG A 29 -10.03 -1.85 -8.91
CA ARG A 29 -9.95 -1.61 -7.47
C ARG A 29 -8.53 -1.77 -6.94
N GLU A 30 -7.84 -2.84 -7.30
CA GLU A 30 -6.44 -3.08 -6.89
C GLU A 30 -5.51 -2.00 -7.44
N LYS A 31 -5.68 -1.62 -8.72
CA LYS A 31 -4.89 -0.52 -9.31
C LYS A 31 -5.12 0.80 -8.58
N GLN A 32 -6.37 1.12 -8.20
CA GLN A 32 -6.67 2.31 -7.42
C GLN A 32 -6.02 2.31 -6.02
N GLU A 33 -5.91 1.15 -5.35
CA GLU A 33 -5.17 1.05 -4.09
C GLU A 33 -3.69 1.38 -4.30
N ILE A 34 -3.08 0.89 -5.38
CA ILE A 34 -1.71 1.21 -5.77
C ILE A 34 -1.55 2.71 -6.06
N PHE A 35 -2.47 3.34 -6.80
CA PHE A 35 -2.39 4.77 -7.13
C PHE A 35 -2.48 5.67 -5.90
N ARG A 36 -3.30 5.30 -4.91
CA ARG A 36 -3.34 5.98 -3.61
C ARG A 36 -2.04 5.81 -2.84
N LEU A 37 -1.48 4.60 -2.80
CA LEU A 37 -0.19 4.34 -2.15
C LEU A 37 0.92 5.20 -2.77
N ARG A 38 1.03 5.23 -4.10
CA ARG A 38 2.04 6.04 -4.79
C ARG A 38 1.86 7.53 -4.53
N TYR A 39 0.63 8.03 -4.50
CA TYR A 39 0.37 9.43 -4.14
C TYR A 39 0.87 9.74 -2.74
N ARG A 40 0.46 8.93 -1.74
CA ARG A 40 0.91 9.10 -0.35
C ARG A 40 2.44 9.13 -0.26
N ILE A 41 3.12 8.12 -0.81
CA ILE A 41 4.58 8.03 -0.69
C ILE A 41 5.26 9.16 -1.49
N TYR A 42 4.96 9.29 -2.78
CA TYR A 42 5.73 10.20 -3.64
C TYR A 42 5.38 11.66 -3.41
N VAL A 43 4.10 11.99 -3.20
CA VAL A 43 3.65 13.38 -3.05
C VAL A 43 3.69 13.80 -1.58
N GLU A 44 3.02 13.04 -0.69
CA GLU A 44 2.85 13.47 0.70
C GLU A 44 4.12 13.23 1.55
N GLU A 45 4.76 12.07 1.42
CA GLU A 45 5.92 11.71 2.25
C GLU A 45 7.25 12.23 1.65
N MET A 46 7.45 12.05 0.34
CA MET A 46 8.69 12.45 -0.33
C MET A 46 8.67 13.88 -0.90
N GLY A 47 7.53 14.57 -0.87
CA GLY A 47 7.40 15.94 -1.37
C GLY A 47 7.63 16.11 -2.87
N ARG A 48 7.50 15.04 -3.66
CA ARG A 48 7.62 15.13 -5.13
C ARG A 48 6.39 15.81 -5.72
N GLN A 49 6.57 16.40 -6.89
CA GLN A 49 5.49 17.04 -7.66
C GLN A 49 5.36 16.42 -9.07
N PRO A 50 4.92 15.15 -9.19
CA PRO A 50 4.68 14.56 -10.51
C PRO A 50 3.56 15.29 -11.24
N VAL A 51 3.74 15.54 -12.55
CA VAL A 51 2.73 16.20 -13.40
C VAL A 51 1.40 15.44 -13.42
N ALA A 52 1.45 14.12 -13.31
CA ALA A 52 0.27 13.25 -13.33
C ALA A 52 -0.43 13.10 -11.96
N ALA A 53 -0.03 13.85 -10.93
CA ALA A 53 -0.67 13.76 -9.63
C ALA A 53 -2.06 14.42 -9.64
N ASP A 54 -3.09 13.65 -9.30
CA ASP A 54 -4.44 14.17 -9.05
C ASP A 54 -4.59 14.48 -7.56
N HIS A 55 -4.35 15.74 -7.21
CA HIS A 55 -4.47 16.22 -5.83
C HIS A 55 -5.90 16.22 -5.30
N SER A 56 -6.91 16.27 -6.19
CA SER A 56 -8.31 16.28 -5.79
C SER A 56 -8.77 14.90 -5.28
N ARG A 57 -8.30 13.84 -5.95
CA ARG A 57 -8.64 12.45 -5.61
C ARG A 57 -7.55 11.72 -4.82
N LYS A 58 -6.40 12.37 -4.62
CA LYS A 58 -5.19 11.79 -4.02
C LYS A 58 -4.74 10.51 -4.73
N LEU A 59 -4.63 10.60 -6.06
CA LEU A 59 -4.20 9.50 -6.92
C LEU A 59 -2.96 9.89 -7.71
N LEU A 60 -2.05 8.95 -7.89
CA LEU A 60 -0.92 9.08 -8.80
C LEU A 60 -0.91 7.90 -9.77
N ALA A 61 -1.36 8.17 -11.00
CA ALA A 61 -1.41 7.25 -12.11
C ALA A 61 -1.04 7.99 -13.40
N ASP A 62 -0.34 7.34 -14.32
CA ASP A 62 0.01 7.90 -15.62
C ASP A 62 -0.40 6.97 -16.78
N GLU A 63 -0.16 7.42 -18.03
CA GLU A 63 -0.52 6.64 -19.20
C GLU A 63 0.24 5.30 -19.30
N ILE A 64 1.43 5.22 -18.71
CA ILE A 64 2.28 4.02 -18.71
C ILE A 64 1.63 2.91 -17.87
N ASP A 65 0.86 3.26 -16.84
CA ASP A 65 0.14 2.30 -16.00
C ASP A 65 -0.93 1.48 -16.75
N ARG A 66 -1.30 1.87 -17.98
CA ARG A 66 -2.26 1.12 -18.81
C ARG A 66 -1.70 -0.18 -19.36
N TRP A 67 -0.40 -0.23 -19.62
CA TRP A 67 0.30 -1.36 -20.25
C TRP A 67 1.34 -1.99 -19.34
N ALA A 68 1.70 -1.32 -18.24
CA ALA A 68 2.62 -1.87 -17.27
C ALA A 68 1.98 -2.95 -16.37
N PHE A 69 2.79 -3.90 -15.91
CA PHE A 69 2.42 -4.74 -14.80
C PHE A 69 2.59 -3.97 -13.49
N LEU A 70 1.53 -3.90 -12.70
CA LEU A 70 1.56 -3.28 -11.38
C LEU A 70 1.64 -4.36 -10.32
N LEU A 71 2.85 -4.58 -9.81
CA LEU A 71 3.09 -5.48 -8.69
C LEU A 71 2.70 -4.77 -7.38
N TYR A 72 2.17 -5.56 -6.45
CA TYR A 72 1.95 -5.14 -5.07
C TYR A 72 2.54 -6.14 -4.09
N ALA A 73 2.86 -5.66 -2.89
CA ALA A 73 3.13 -6.50 -1.73
C ALA A 73 2.15 -6.15 -0.60
N LYS A 74 1.57 -7.17 0.04
CA LYS A 74 0.68 -7.02 1.20
C LYS A 74 1.25 -7.73 2.44
N SER A 75 1.07 -7.11 3.60
CA SER A 75 1.21 -7.75 4.91
C SER A 75 -0.19 -7.85 5.52
N GLY A 76 -0.75 -9.06 5.56
CA GLY A 76 -2.18 -9.24 5.85
C GLY A 76 -3.06 -8.50 4.84
N SER A 77 -3.88 -7.55 5.30
CA SER A 77 -4.73 -6.72 4.45
C SER A 77 -4.08 -5.41 4.00
N GLU A 78 -2.93 -5.04 4.58
CA GLU A 78 -2.27 -3.78 4.32
C GLU A 78 -1.40 -3.86 3.07
N LEU A 79 -1.57 -2.89 2.17
CA LEU A 79 -0.72 -2.70 1.00
C LEU A 79 0.55 -1.94 1.41
N ILE A 80 1.69 -2.64 1.43
CA ILE A 80 2.95 -2.11 1.98
C ILE A 80 3.95 -1.68 0.90
N ALA A 81 3.82 -2.17 -0.34
CA ALA A 81 4.71 -1.80 -1.43
C ALA A 81 4.05 -1.97 -2.80
N THR A 82 4.63 -1.32 -3.80
CA THR A 82 4.27 -1.50 -5.22
C THR A 82 5.51 -1.36 -6.11
N MET A 83 5.51 -2.05 -7.24
CA MET A 83 6.51 -1.89 -8.29
C MET A 83 5.82 -1.90 -9.66
N ARG A 84 6.16 -0.92 -10.49
CA ARG A 84 5.74 -0.87 -11.89
C ARG A 84 6.78 -1.57 -12.75
N VAL A 85 6.36 -2.54 -13.56
CA VAL A 85 7.21 -3.22 -14.55
C VAL A 85 6.68 -2.90 -15.94
N ASN A 86 7.48 -2.16 -16.72
CA ASN A 86 7.17 -1.88 -18.12
C ASN A 86 7.75 -3.01 -18.98
N VAL A 87 6.94 -3.58 -19.87
CA VAL A 87 7.39 -4.59 -20.82
C VAL A 87 7.22 -4.02 -22.22
N GLY A 88 8.36 -3.70 -22.85
CA GLY A 88 8.57 -3.36 -24.27
C GLY A 88 7.43 -2.68 -25.02
#